data_AF-A0A7C3LZP1-F1
#
_entry.id   AF-A0A7C3LZP1-F1
#
_cell.length_a   1.000
_cell.length_b   1.000
_cell.length_c   1.000
_cell.angle_alpha   90.00
_cell.angle_beta   90.00
_cell.angle_gamma   90.00
#
_symmetry.space_group_name_H-M   'P 1'
#
loop_
_entity.id
_entity.type
_entity.pdbx_description
1 polymer ?
#
loop_
_entity_poly.entity_id
_entity_poly.type
_entity_poly.pdbx_seq_one_letter_code
_entity_poly.pdbx_strand_id
1 'polypeptide(L)'
;MKTLSFLGETPTIALQNAQREVGEEAIVISTKKISDKRENGQNMYEVLVALEDEGYEPVKHKVTINTTKNTPQNDDNINAQFYDFKSEILQMHEELKRVQKSLWEPKSKLYDIIVPAEFIDIYALFQKNEFDEEMTYNIIKKTITELPVSLKSSEEKVNNFFKLILRRIIPIKHEVLARMHQRKVMMMVGPTGVGKTTTIAKLAARFAYKM
;
A
#
# COMPACT_ATOMS: atom_id res chain seq x y z
N MET A 1 33.97 4.24 18.17
CA MET A 1 32.85 4.89 17.48
C MET A 1 32.70 6.29 18.05
N LYS A 2 33.14 7.30 17.31
CA LYS A 2 33.05 8.70 17.74
C LYS A 2 31.74 9.28 17.21
N THR A 3 30.90 9.82 18.10
CA THR A 3 29.65 10.50 17.71
C THR A 3 29.83 12.01 17.74
N LEU A 4 29.30 12.69 16.73
CA LEU A 4 29.31 14.14 16.59
C LEU A 4 27.90 14.63 16.28
N SER A 5 27.52 15.80 16.81
CA SER A 5 26.21 16.40 16.52
C SER A 5 26.34 17.70 15.76
N PHE A 6 25.44 17.90 14.80
CA PHE A 6 25.42 19.04 13.88
C PHE A 6 24.05 19.68 13.85
N LEU A 7 24.03 21.01 13.77
CA LEU A 7 22.80 21.81 13.79
C LEU A 7 22.48 22.41 12.42
N GLY A 8 21.19 22.58 12.14
CA GLY A 8 20.72 23.26 10.92
C GLY A 8 19.24 23.61 10.97
N GLU A 9 18.85 24.60 10.17
CA GLU A 9 17.45 25.06 10.10
C GLU A 9 16.49 24.02 9.51
N THR A 10 17.05 23.07 8.75
CA THR A 10 16.38 21.88 8.25
C THR A 10 17.27 20.66 8.50
N PRO A 11 16.69 19.43 8.55
CA PRO A 11 17.48 18.21 8.64
C PRO A 11 18.55 18.11 7.53
N THR A 12 18.24 18.62 6.34
CA THR A 12 19.14 18.63 5.19
C THR A 12 20.37 19.51 5.41
N ILE A 13 20.19 20.72 5.96
CA ILE A 13 21.30 21.63 6.27
C ILE A 13 22.19 21.05 7.37
N ALA A 14 21.56 20.48 8.42
CA ALA A 14 22.30 19.82 9.49
C ALA A 14 23.12 18.63 8.98
N LEU A 15 22.58 17.85 8.04
CA LEU A 15 23.28 16.75 7.40
C LEU A 15 24.41 17.23 6.48
N GLN A 16 24.19 18.30 5.71
CA GLN A 16 25.21 18.89 4.84
C GLN A 16 26.39 19.43 5.65
N ASN A 17 26.12 20.06 6.81
CA ASN A 17 27.15 20.49 7.74
C ASN A 17 27.95 19.30 8.29
N ALA A 18 27.26 18.21 8.65
CA ALA A 18 27.91 16.99 9.09
C ALA A 18 28.82 16.39 8.00
N GLN A 19 28.33 16.29 6.76
CA GLN A 19 29.11 15.77 5.63
C GLN A 19 30.32 16.64 5.29
N ARG A 20 30.21 17.96 5.44
CA ARG A 20 31.32 18.90 5.19
C ARG A 20 32.46 18.74 6.18
N GLU A 21 32.16 18.43 7.44
CA GLU A 21 33.18 18.27 8.48
C GLU A 21 33.69 16.84 8.61
N VAL A 22 32.83 15.85 8.35
CA VAL A 22 33.07 14.44 8.68
C VAL A 22 33.31 13.57 7.43
N GLY A 23 32.96 14.09 6.24
CA GLY A 23 32.99 13.35 4.98
C GLY A 23 31.66 12.65 4.65
N GLU A 24 31.51 12.20 3.41
CA GLU A 24 30.28 11.53 2.93
C GLU A 24 30.04 10.14 3.56
N GLU A 25 31.07 9.55 4.18
CA GLU A 25 31.07 8.21 4.80
C GLU A 25 30.39 8.16 6.18
N ALA A 26 29.80 9.26 6.64
CA ALA A 26 29.31 9.40 8.00
C ALA A 26 27.86 8.87 8.14
N ILE A 27 27.63 7.93 9.06
CA ILE A 27 26.31 7.28 9.23
C ILE A 27 25.44 8.11 10.17
N VAL A 28 24.24 8.49 9.69
CA VAL A 28 23.25 9.21 10.50
C VAL A 28 22.60 8.24 11.51
N ILE A 29 22.79 8.52 12.80
CA ILE A 29 22.18 7.74 13.90
C ILE A 29 20.78 8.25 14.21
N SER A 30 20.62 9.58 14.32
CA SER A 30 19.37 10.18 14.78
C SER A 30 19.20 11.60 14.28
N THR A 31 17.95 11.98 14.02
CA THR A 31 17.52 13.35 13.68
C THR A 31 16.47 13.81 14.68
N LYS A 32 16.74 14.90 15.40
CA LYS A 32 15.83 15.46 16.40
C LYS A 32 15.53 16.93 16.08
N LYS A 33 14.25 17.31 16.15
CA LYS A 33 13.85 18.73 16.13
C LYS A 33 14.08 19.31 17.53
N ILE A 34 14.90 20.35 17.63
CA ILE A 34 15.29 20.97 18.90
C ILE A 34 14.62 22.33 19.15
N SER A 35 14.14 23.00 18.11
CA SER A 35 13.28 24.19 18.27
C SER A 35 12.24 24.29 17.16
N ASP A 36 11.08 24.86 17.50
CA ASP A 36 10.01 25.15 16.56
C ASP A 36 9.91 26.64 16.27
N LYS A 37 9.67 26.99 15.00
CA LYS A 37 9.46 28.36 14.52
C LYS A 37 8.34 29.10 15.28
N ARG A 38 7.38 28.35 15.86
CA ARG A 38 6.29 28.92 16.66
C ARG A 38 6.74 29.50 18.01
N GLU A 39 7.87 29.05 18.55
CA GLU A 39 8.35 29.45 19.88
C GLU A 39 9.52 30.43 19.78
N ASN A 40 10.49 30.19 18.89
CA ASN A 40 11.76 30.95 18.83
C ASN A 40 12.07 31.56 17.45
N GLY A 41 11.09 31.66 16.54
CA GLY A 41 11.24 32.34 15.24
C GLY A 41 11.99 31.58 14.15
N GLN A 42 12.74 30.53 14.49
CA GLN A 42 13.44 29.64 13.56
C GLN A 42 13.29 28.17 13.97
N ASN A 43 13.15 27.26 12.99
CA ASN A 43 13.23 25.83 13.26
C ASN A 43 14.70 25.44 13.39
N MET A 44 15.03 24.56 14.32
CA MET A 44 16.37 23.98 14.42
C MET A 44 16.28 22.48 14.59
N TYR A 45 17.18 21.78 13.90
CA TYR A 45 17.33 20.33 13.90
C TYR A 45 18.75 19.96 14.29
N GLU A 46 18.88 18.88 15.06
CA GLU A 46 20.13 18.25 15.45
C GLU A 46 20.24 16.90 14.75
N VAL A 47 21.34 16.69 14.02
CA VAL A 47 21.70 15.42 13.38
C VAL A 47 22.87 14.84 14.16
N LEU A 48 22.71 13.63 14.69
CA LEU A 48 23.77 12.88 15.36
C LEU A 48 24.37 11.87 14.37
N VAL A 49 25.68 11.93 14.17
CA VAL A 49 26.40 11.14 13.18
C VAL A 49 27.49 10.33 13.89
N ALA A 50 27.68 9.08 13.48
CA ALA A 50 28.81 8.26 13.92
C ALA A 50 29.88 8.13 12.85
N LEU A 51 31.12 8.25 13.32
CA LEU A 51 32.32 7.80 12.64
C LEU A 51 32.68 6.40 13.15
N GLU A 52 32.79 5.44 12.22
CA GLU A 52 33.40 4.14 12.50
C GLU A 52 34.91 4.33 12.59
N ASP A 53 35.50 3.95 13.73
CA ASP A 53 36.95 3.97 13.90
C ASP A 53 37.55 2.78 13.12
N GLU A 54 38.52 3.10 12.26
CA GLU A 54 39.37 2.26 11.42
C GLU A 54 39.19 0.73 11.51
N GLY A 55 38.70 0.13 10.41
CA GLY A 55 38.68 -1.32 10.28
C GLY A 55 38.01 -1.91 9.05
N TYR A 56 38.05 -1.28 7.86
CA TYR A 56 37.70 -1.96 6.62
C TYR A 56 38.37 -1.32 5.39
N GLU A 57 38.94 -2.13 4.51
CA GLU A 57 39.75 -1.69 3.37
C GLU A 57 38.92 -0.98 2.28
N PRO A 58 39.43 0.13 1.69
CA PRO A 58 38.72 0.82 0.62
C PRO A 58 38.97 0.16 -0.74
N VAL A 59 37.89 -0.24 -1.40
CA VAL A 59 37.89 -0.61 -2.83
C VAL A 59 38.18 0.65 -3.65
N LYS A 60 39.28 0.63 -4.40
CA LYS A 60 39.74 1.74 -5.24
C LYS A 60 38.82 1.93 -6.45
N HIS A 61 37.99 2.97 -6.44
CA HIS A 61 37.55 3.62 -7.68
C HIS A 61 38.19 5.00 -7.80
N LYS A 62 39.20 5.10 -8.67
CA LYS A 62 39.78 6.38 -9.09
C LYS A 62 38.78 7.11 -9.98
N VAL A 63 38.27 8.25 -9.53
CA VAL A 63 37.74 9.29 -10.42
C VAL A 63 38.74 10.44 -10.45
N THR A 64 39.40 10.59 -11.59
CA THR A 64 40.27 11.72 -11.89
C THR A 64 39.40 12.91 -12.27
N ILE A 65 39.41 13.98 -11.46
CA ILE A 65 38.90 15.29 -11.87
C ILE A 65 40.08 16.26 -11.85
N ASN A 66 40.47 16.70 -13.05
CA ASN A 66 41.50 17.71 -13.26
C ASN A 66 41.02 19.05 -12.71
N THR A 67 41.77 19.63 -11.77
CA THR A 67 41.57 20.97 -11.24
C THR A 67 42.27 21.99 -12.14
N THR A 68 41.51 22.69 -12.98
CA THR A 68 41.94 23.99 -13.53
C THR A 68 41.33 25.10 -12.67
N LYS A 69 42.22 25.89 -12.07
CA LYS A 69 41.91 27.13 -11.36
C LYS A 69 41.26 28.13 -12.32
N ASN A 70 40.13 28.72 -11.93
CA ASN A 70 39.88 30.15 -12.13
C ASN A 70 38.74 30.68 -11.23
N THR A 71 38.91 31.95 -10.90
CA THR A 71 38.33 32.82 -9.87
C THR A 71 36.85 33.16 -10.10
N PRO A 72 36.16 33.76 -9.10
CA PRO A 72 34.70 33.76 -8.96
C PRO A 72 34.04 34.96 -9.64
N GLN A 73 32.81 34.80 -10.14
CA GLN A 73 31.73 35.79 -10.00
C GLN A 73 30.43 35.39 -10.70
N ASN A 74 29.34 35.77 -10.02
CA ASN A 74 28.00 36.11 -10.49
C ASN A 74 26.93 35.01 -10.57
N ASP A 75 25.95 35.19 -9.65
CA ASP A 75 24.52 35.00 -9.77
C ASP A 75 24.03 34.27 -11.03
N ASP A 76 23.64 33.01 -10.82
CA ASP A 76 22.58 32.41 -11.60
C ASP A 76 21.67 31.60 -10.69
N ASN A 77 20.37 31.84 -10.88
CA ASN A 77 19.26 31.15 -10.24
C ASN A 77 19.50 29.64 -10.14
N ILE A 78 19.81 29.15 -8.95
CA ILE A 78 19.66 27.74 -8.63
C ILE A 78 18.16 27.50 -8.49
N ASN A 79 17.48 27.29 -9.62
CA ASN A 79 16.27 26.48 -9.67
C ASN A 79 16.69 25.09 -9.20
N ALA A 80 16.70 24.91 -7.88
CA ALA A 80 16.77 23.60 -7.26
C ALA A 80 15.53 22.87 -7.77
N GLN A 81 15.71 22.09 -8.83
CA GLN A 81 14.76 21.08 -9.23
C GLN A 81 14.45 20.32 -7.96
N PHE A 82 13.22 20.48 -7.47
CA PHE A 82 12.68 19.70 -6.39
C PHE A 82 12.72 18.25 -6.89
N TYR A 83 13.86 17.59 -6.65
CA TYR A 83 14.11 16.24 -7.08
C TYR A 83 13.02 15.42 -6.42
N ASP A 84 12.14 14.87 -7.25
CA ASP A 84 10.85 14.34 -6.85
C ASP A 84 11.04 12.94 -6.24
N PHE A 85 11.80 12.89 -5.14
CA PHE A 85 11.99 11.70 -4.31
C PHE A 85 10.66 11.04 -3.97
N LYS A 86 9.57 11.82 -3.89
CA LYS A 86 8.24 11.29 -3.67
C LYS A 86 7.75 10.46 -4.87
N SER A 87 7.87 10.95 -6.09
CA SER A 87 7.48 10.16 -7.27
C SER A 87 8.42 8.99 -7.53
N GLU A 88 9.71 9.13 -7.26
CA GLU A 88 10.68 8.05 -7.41
C GLU A 88 10.46 6.94 -6.37
N ILE A 89 10.15 7.29 -5.11
CA ILE A 89 9.72 6.32 -4.09
C ILE A 89 8.39 5.67 -4.46
N LEU A 90 7.44 6.42 -5.02
CA LEU A 90 6.16 5.87 -5.51
C LEU A 90 6.38 4.87 -6.66
N GLN A 91 7.27 5.19 -7.59
CA GLN A 91 7.64 4.31 -8.70
C GLN A 91 8.34 3.05 -8.18
N MET A 92 9.31 3.18 -7.27
CA MET A 92 9.93 2.02 -6.60
C MET A 92 8.89 1.18 -5.88
N HIS A 93 7.92 1.78 -5.19
CA HIS A 93 6.89 1.05 -4.49
C HIS A 93 5.96 0.28 -5.45
N GLU A 94 5.67 0.85 -6.62
CA GLU A 94 4.90 0.19 -7.67
C GLU A 94 5.69 -0.96 -8.31
N GLU A 95 6.98 -0.76 -8.58
CA GLU A 95 7.86 -1.80 -9.10
C GLU A 95 8.07 -2.94 -8.10
N LEU A 96 8.25 -2.64 -6.82
CA LEU A 96 8.31 -3.64 -5.76
C LEU A 96 7.00 -4.45 -5.66
N LYS A 97 5.84 -3.81 -5.83
CA LYS A 97 4.56 -4.53 -5.93
C LYS A 97 4.51 -5.45 -7.15
N ARG A 98 5.03 -5.03 -8.31
CA ARG A 98 5.09 -5.88 -9.50
C ARG A 98 6.03 -7.07 -9.30
N VAL A 99 7.18 -6.85 -8.68
CA VAL A 99 8.12 -7.92 -8.31
C VAL A 99 7.48 -8.88 -7.31
N GLN A 100 6.80 -8.37 -6.28
CA GLN A 100 6.06 -9.20 -5.32
C GLN A 100 4.97 -10.04 -6.00
N LYS A 101 4.24 -9.46 -6.97
CA LYS A 101 3.26 -10.19 -7.79
C LYS A 101 3.92 -11.23 -8.71
N SER A 102 5.12 -10.95 -9.22
CA SER A 102 5.89 -11.87 -10.08
C SER A 102 6.56 -13.01 -9.30
N LEU A 103 6.94 -12.77 -8.04
CA LEU A 103 7.51 -13.77 -7.13
C LEU A 103 6.43 -14.62 -6.45
N TRP A 104 5.16 -14.41 -6.78
CA TRP A 104 4.06 -15.24 -6.33
C TRP A 104 4.12 -16.61 -7.06
N GLU A 105 5.07 -17.44 -6.66
CA GLU A 105 5.22 -18.84 -7.08
C GLU A 105 4.06 -19.72 -6.54
N PRO A 106 3.75 -20.86 -7.19
CA PRO A 106 2.41 -21.34 -7.52
C PRO A 106 1.66 -22.03 -6.35
N LYS A 107 1.46 -21.31 -5.24
CA LYS A 107 0.41 -21.66 -4.25
C LYS A 107 -0.98 -21.23 -4.69
N SER A 108 -1.09 -20.52 -5.82
CA SER A 108 -2.34 -20.14 -6.48
C SER A 108 -2.76 -21.11 -7.58
N LYS A 109 -2.36 -22.40 -7.49
CA LYS A 109 -3.07 -23.45 -8.23
C LYS A 109 -4.38 -23.70 -7.49
N LEU A 110 -5.42 -23.04 -7.98
CA LEU A 110 -6.77 -23.32 -7.53
C LEU A 110 -7.31 -24.44 -8.40
N TYR A 111 -7.09 -25.67 -7.94
CA TYR A 111 -7.33 -26.90 -8.71
C TYR A 111 -6.52 -26.93 -10.02
N ASP A 112 -7.19 -26.87 -11.17
CA ASP A 112 -6.65 -26.92 -12.52
C ASP A 112 -6.29 -25.53 -13.10
N ILE A 113 -6.57 -24.44 -12.40
CA ILE A 113 -6.40 -23.09 -12.93
C ILE A 113 -5.16 -22.41 -12.34
N ILE A 114 -4.34 -21.87 -13.24
CA ILE A 114 -3.27 -20.92 -12.90
C ILE A 114 -3.92 -19.54 -12.89
N VAL A 115 -4.01 -18.93 -11.71
CA VAL A 115 -4.60 -17.59 -11.54
C VAL A 115 -3.69 -16.55 -12.24
N PRO A 116 -4.18 -15.80 -13.24
CA PRO A 116 -3.41 -14.76 -13.90
C PRO A 116 -3.05 -13.62 -12.94
N ALA A 117 -1.97 -12.88 -13.24
CA ALA A 117 -1.42 -11.83 -12.38
C ALA A 117 -2.46 -10.75 -12.01
N GLU A 118 -3.37 -10.44 -12.93
CA GLU A 118 -4.44 -9.45 -12.76
C GLU A 118 -5.49 -9.86 -11.70
N PHE A 119 -5.54 -11.14 -11.33
CA PHE A 119 -6.50 -11.69 -10.36
C PHE A 119 -5.87 -12.12 -9.04
N ILE A 120 -4.54 -12.01 -8.88
CA ILE A 120 -3.83 -12.43 -7.67
C ILE A 120 -4.38 -11.70 -6.44
N ASP A 121 -4.57 -10.38 -6.53
CA ASP A 121 -5.05 -9.57 -5.41
C ASP A 121 -6.47 -9.96 -4.99
N ILE A 122 -7.32 -10.27 -5.97
CA ILE A 122 -8.69 -10.74 -5.75
C ILE A 122 -8.68 -12.11 -5.06
N TYR A 123 -7.83 -13.02 -5.53
CA TYR A 123 -7.68 -14.35 -4.94
C TYR A 123 -7.16 -14.27 -3.50
N ALA A 124 -6.10 -13.49 -3.27
CA ALA A 124 -5.54 -13.28 -1.93
C ALA A 124 -6.57 -12.67 -0.97
N LEU A 125 -7.43 -11.77 -1.46
CA LEU A 125 -8.54 -11.22 -0.68
C LEU A 125 -9.53 -12.31 -0.28
N PHE A 126 -9.89 -13.23 -1.18
CA PHE A 126 -10.81 -14.33 -0.85
C PHE A 126 -10.23 -15.28 0.19
N GLN A 127 -8.96 -15.66 0.05
CA GLN A 127 -8.28 -16.50 1.04
C GLN A 127 -8.20 -15.82 2.40
N LYS A 128 -7.84 -14.54 2.45
CA LYS A 128 -7.75 -13.77 3.69
C LYS A 128 -9.08 -13.69 4.45
N ASN A 129 -10.20 -13.68 3.72
CA ASN A 129 -11.54 -13.64 4.30
C ASN A 129 -12.13 -15.04 4.51
N GLU A 130 -11.33 -16.11 4.40
CA GLU A 130 -11.76 -17.49 4.58
C GLU A 130 -12.97 -17.85 3.70
N PHE A 131 -13.00 -17.27 2.50
CA PHE A 131 -14.05 -17.58 1.54
C PHE A 131 -13.87 -19.00 1.02
N ASP A 132 -14.99 -19.68 0.80
CA ASP A 132 -15.00 -21.08 0.37
C ASP A 132 -14.15 -21.30 -0.89
N GLU A 133 -13.31 -22.33 -0.89
CA GLU A 133 -12.33 -22.58 -1.95
C GLU A 133 -12.99 -22.98 -3.26
N GLU A 134 -14.05 -23.80 -3.20
CA GLU A 134 -14.80 -24.26 -4.37
C GLU A 134 -15.56 -23.08 -5.00
N MET A 135 -16.18 -22.24 -4.18
CA MET A 135 -16.85 -21.03 -4.65
C MET A 135 -15.85 -20.01 -5.21
N THR A 136 -14.69 -19.84 -4.57
CA THR A 136 -13.58 -19.02 -5.08
C THR A 136 -13.16 -19.49 -6.47
N TYR A 137 -13.00 -20.80 -6.64
CA TYR A 137 -12.65 -21.42 -7.91
C TYR A 137 -13.67 -21.10 -9.00
N ASN A 138 -14.95 -21.34 -8.70
CA ASN A 138 -16.02 -21.09 -9.65
C ASN A 138 -16.11 -19.62 -10.06
N ILE A 139 -15.95 -18.69 -9.12
CA ILE A 139 -15.98 -17.25 -9.39
C ILE A 139 -14.77 -16.84 -10.25
N ILE A 140 -13.55 -17.25 -9.88
CA ILE A 140 -12.33 -16.86 -10.58
C ILE A 140 -12.30 -17.48 -11.98
N LYS A 141 -12.61 -18.77 -12.12
CA LYS A 141 -12.72 -19.46 -13.41
C LYS A 141 -13.65 -18.71 -14.35
N LYS A 142 -14.86 -18.43 -13.87
CA LYS A 142 -15.88 -17.73 -14.65
C LYS A 142 -15.44 -16.32 -15.05
N THR A 143 -14.77 -15.61 -14.14
CA THR A 143 -14.25 -14.28 -14.42
C THR A 143 -13.17 -14.32 -15.50
N ILE A 144 -12.22 -15.25 -15.42
CA ILE A 144 -11.15 -15.40 -16.43
C ILE A 144 -11.74 -15.77 -17.79
N THR A 145 -12.69 -16.70 -17.84
CA THR A 145 -13.29 -17.17 -19.10
C THR A 145 -14.15 -16.11 -19.79
N GLU A 146 -14.84 -15.28 -19.01
CA GLU A 146 -15.73 -14.24 -19.56
C GLU A 146 -15.02 -12.89 -19.77
N LEU A 147 -13.80 -12.70 -19.25
CA LEU A 147 -13.10 -11.42 -19.33
C LEU A 147 -12.67 -11.10 -20.77
N PRO A 148 -13.18 -10.03 -21.39
CA PRO A 148 -12.73 -9.57 -22.69
C PRO A 148 -11.28 -9.09 -22.66
N VAL A 149 -10.51 -9.39 -23.71
CA VAL A 149 -9.10 -9.02 -23.83
C VAL A 149 -8.89 -7.50 -23.71
N SER A 150 -9.85 -6.69 -24.18
CA SER A 150 -9.81 -5.22 -24.10
C SER A 150 -9.86 -4.66 -22.67
N LEU A 151 -10.30 -5.45 -21.69
CA LEU A 151 -10.37 -5.03 -20.29
C LEU A 151 -9.13 -5.40 -19.48
N LYS A 152 -8.25 -6.27 -19.99
CA LYS A 152 -7.05 -6.74 -19.29
C LYS A 152 -6.01 -5.64 -19.06
N SER A 153 -6.05 -4.56 -19.83
CA SER A 153 -5.05 -3.49 -19.79
C SER A 153 -5.12 -2.59 -18.57
N SER A 154 -6.18 -2.67 -17.75
CA SER A 154 -6.35 -1.81 -16.58
C SER A 154 -6.91 -2.61 -15.41
N GLU A 155 -6.22 -2.55 -14.27
CA GLU A 155 -6.64 -3.20 -13.02
C GLU A 155 -8.03 -2.75 -12.56
N GLU A 156 -8.37 -1.46 -12.75
CA GLU A 156 -9.69 -0.93 -12.41
C GLU A 156 -10.80 -1.58 -13.24
N LYS A 157 -10.56 -1.76 -14.54
CA LYS A 157 -11.53 -2.42 -15.44
C LYS A 157 -11.72 -3.89 -15.08
N VAL A 158 -10.65 -4.60 -14.74
CA VAL A 158 -10.70 -5.99 -14.25
C VAL A 158 -11.52 -6.06 -12.96
N ASN A 159 -11.26 -5.18 -12.00
CA ASN A 159 -12.01 -5.10 -10.74
C ASN A 159 -13.50 -4.79 -10.95
N ASN A 160 -13.83 -3.87 -11.86
CA ASN A 160 -15.21 -3.56 -12.18
C ASN A 160 -15.92 -4.73 -12.87
N PHE A 161 -15.23 -5.42 -13.79
CA PHE A 161 -15.77 -6.63 -14.42
C PHE A 161 -16.01 -7.74 -13.40
N PHE A 162 -15.07 -7.95 -12.49
CA PHE A 162 -15.22 -8.91 -11.39
C PHE A 162 -16.45 -8.61 -10.53
N LYS A 163 -16.71 -7.35 -10.17
CA LYS A 163 -17.93 -6.94 -9.47
C LYS A 163 -19.21 -7.27 -10.25
N LEU A 164 -19.18 -7.15 -11.58
CA LEU A 164 -20.32 -7.56 -12.43
C LEU A 164 -20.56 -9.07 -12.37
N ILE A 165 -19.49 -9.87 -12.39
CA ILE A 165 -19.59 -11.33 -12.23
C ILE A 165 -20.19 -11.67 -10.85
N LEU A 166 -19.69 -11.05 -9.77
CA LEU A 166 -20.25 -11.25 -8.43
C LEU A 166 -21.75 -10.89 -8.35
N ARG A 167 -22.16 -9.77 -8.96
CA ARG A 167 -23.57 -9.37 -9.03
C ARG A 167 -24.45 -10.38 -9.76
N ARG A 168 -23.89 -11.11 -10.74
CA ARG A 168 -24.60 -12.18 -11.44
C ARG A 168 -24.64 -13.48 -10.63
N ILE A 169 -23.60 -13.78 -9.88
CA ILE A 169 -23.47 -15.02 -9.09
C ILE A 169 -24.30 -14.94 -7.80
N ILE A 170 -24.36 -13.78 -7.15
CA ILE A 170 -25.07 -13.59 -5.88
C ILE A 170 -26.50 -13.11 -6.18
N PRO A 171 -27.52 -14.00 -6.08
CA PRO A 171 -28.89 -13.60 -6.33
C PRO A 171 -29.38 -12.66 -5.23
N ILE A 172 -29.83 -11.47 -5.61
CA ILE A 172 -30.44 -10.51 -4.69
C ILE A 172 -31.95 -10.68 -4.77
N LYS A 173 -32.56 -11.19 -3.70
CA LYS A 173 -34.01 -11.30 -3.59
C LYS A 173 -34.57 -10.06 -2.91
N HIS A 174 -35.43 -9.33 -3.61
CA HIS A 174 -36.13 -8.18 -3.03
C HIS A 174 -37.18 -8.63 -2.01
N GLU A 175 -37.32 -7.85 -0.95
CA GLU A 175 -38.35 -8.04 0.08
C GLU A 175 -39.74 -7.88 -0.59
N VAL A 176 -40.57 -8.91 -0.48
CA VAL A 176 -41.96 -8.87 -0.96
C VAL A 176 -42.86 -8.87 0.26
N LEU A 177 -43.58 -7.76 0.47
CA LEU A 177 -44.55 -7.64 1.54
C LEU A 177 -45.73 -8.60 1.31
N ALA A 178 -46.25 -9.15 2.40
CA ALA A 178 -47.45 -9.97 2.33
C ALA A 178 -48.63 -9.09 1.88
N ARG A 179 -49.49 -9.62 1.01
CA ARG A 179 -50.71 -8.93 0.61
C ARG A 179 -51.66 -8.82 1.80
N MET A 180 -52.48 -7.78 1.82
CA MET A 180 -53.55 -7.63 2.80
C MET A 180 -54.43 -8.89 2.80
N HIS A 181 -54.71 -9.43 3.98
CA HIS A 181 -55.47 -10.67 4.22
C HIS A 181 -54.78 -11.99 3.83
N GLN A 182 -53.49 -11.99 3.46
CA GLN A 182 -52.74 -13.22 3.20
C GLN A 182 -51.86 -13.60 4.40
N ARG A 183 -52.14 -14.75 5.03
CA ARG A 183 -51.24 -15.33 6.05
C ARG A 183 -50.08 -16.04 5.36
N LYS A 184 -48.85 -15.67 5.72
CA LYS A 184 -47.61 -16.34 5.27
C LYS A 184 -46.94 -17.01 6.47
N VAL A 185 -46.79 -18.33 6.41
CA VAL A 185 -46.08 -19.11 7.44
C VAL A 185 -44.62 -19.26 7.03
N MET A 186 -43.69 -18.92 7.92
CA MET A 186 -42.25 -19.02 7.69
C MET A 186 -41.60 -19.76 8.86
N MET A 187 -40.69 -20.69 8.56
CA MET A 187 -39.90 -21.42 9.55
C MET A 187 -38.43 -21.12 9.33
N MET A 188 -37.70 -20.82 10.42
CA MET A 188 -36.24 -20.65 10.39
C MET A 188 -35.58 -21.89 10.97
N VAL A 189 -34.74 -22.56 10.16
CA VAL A 189 -34.02 -23.79 10.53
C VAL A 189 -32.51 -23.57 10.46
N GLY A 190 -31.74 -24.28 11.28
CA GLY A 190 -30.28 -24.17 11.36
C GLY A 190 -29.73 -24.61 12.73
N PRO A 191 -28.40 -24.67 12.90
CA PRO A 191 -27.76 -25.14 14.14
C PRO A 191 -28.02 -24.18 15.33
N THR A 192 -27.68 -24.62 16.56
CA THR A 192 -27.80 -23.78 17.76
C THR A 192 -26.81 -22.60 17.69
N GLY A 193 -27.11 -21.49 18.39
CA GLY A 193 -26.21 -20.33 18.46
C GLY A 193 -26.19 -19.37 17.25
N VAL A 194 -26.69 -19.75 16.07
CA VAL A 194 -26.67 -18.90 14.86
C VAL A 194 -27.66 -17.72 14.86
N GLY A 195 -28.36 -17.48 15.97
CA GLY A 195 -29.25 -16.32 16.12
C GLY A 195 -30.64 -16.46 15.48
N LYS A 196 -31.17 -17.68 15.34
CA LYS A 196 -32.53 -17.92 14.77
C LYS A 196 -33.61 -17.16 15.55
N THR A 197 -33.72 -17.36 16.86
CA THR A 197 -34.74 -16.71 17.71
C THR A 197 -34.62 -15.19 17.68
N THR A 198 -33.38 -14.68 17.77
CA THR A 198 -33.11 -13.24 17.70
C THR A 198 -33.48 -12.63 16.35
N THR A 199 -33.24 -13.36 15.25
CA THR A 199 -33.60 -12.90 13.91
C THR A 199 -35.11 -12.88 13.71
N ILE A 200 -35.84 -13.90 14.21
CA ILE A 200 -37.31 -13.91 14.20
C ILE A 200 -37.85 -12.67 14.93
N ALA A 201 -37.34 -12.36 16.12
CA ALA A 201 -37.78 -11.20 16.89
C ALA A 201 -37.54 -9.88 16.13
N LYS A 202 -36.36 -9.72 15.51
CA LYS A 202 -36.03 -8.54 14.69
C LYS A 202 -36.95 -8.42 13.46
N LEU A 203 -37.21 -9.53 12.77
CA LEU A 203 -38.11 -9.54 11.61
C LEU A 203 -39.56 -9.23 12.02
N ALA A 204 -40.03 -9.79 13.13
CA ALA A 204 -41.37 -9.52 13.66
C ALA A 204 -41.55 -8.04 14.05
N ALA A 205 -40.58 -7.46 14.77
CA ALA A 205 -40.61 -6.04 15.13
C ALA A 205 -40.62 -5.13 13.89
N ARG A 206 -39.78 -5.42 12.89
CA ARG A 206 -39.77 -4.67 11.62
C ARG A 206 -41.10 -4.80 10.87
N PHE A 207 -41.69 -6.00 10.84
CA PHE A 207 -42.95 -6.25 10.14
C PHE A 207 -44.13 -5.53 10.81
N ALA A 208 -44.18 -5.56 12.15
CA ALA A 208 -45.18 -4.83 12.94
C ALA A 208 -45.08 -3.30 12.79
N TYR A 209 -43.90 -2.76 12.49
CA TYR A 209 -43.70 -1.33 12.25
C TYR A 209 -44.00 -0.89 10.80
N LYS A 210 -43.78 -1.78 9.82
CA LYS A 210 -43.94 -1.49 8.39
C LYS A 210 -45.36 -1.71 7.85
N MET A 211 -46.19 -2.48 8.55
CA MET A 211 -47.62 -2.59 8.29
C MET A 211 -48.38 -1.58 9.13
#